data_AF-A0A8H7RKX4-F1
#
_entry.id   AF-A0A8H7RKX4-F1
#
_cell.length_a   1.000
_cell.length_b   1.000
_cell.length_c   1.000
_cell.angle_alpha   90.00
_cell.angle_beta   90.00
_cell.angle_gamma   90.00
#
_symmetry.space_group_name_H-M   'P 1'
#
loop_
_entity.id
_entity.type
_entity.pdbx_description
1 polymer ?
#
loop_
_entity_poly.entity_id
_entity_poly.type
_entity_poly.pdbx_seq_one_letter_code
_entity_poly.pdbx_strand_id
1 'polypeptide(L)'
;MLLIQLPLELQLLILEHIKIENHLNLAPISQTCKHFSSLVTDRYNWAQTVTIIQSNSTTLSLPSLYLYNALQKNTNNHLITNKIQASVNNEPNLSIILAILKKQQKDNTIQDINIFLPNKHQYKLYQTLIHYPQTNLRQLIIRDPTDDGYIMAATSSASQYHMLLLLQQFLSGTLFESQLTMTRLDLPSFPSYILLASQIKEFPQVSYLHIALVGNSHQYRKSWRRFKEMFPALVELRLTIDKEHLPLFKSLLDDINLFPWIKRLTLQSKDCPKNFLSREELRNSLLQLDGLNRITAGWDMIALN
;
A
#
# COMPACT_ATOMS: atom_id res chain seq x y z
N MET A 1 -27.03 31.36 -18.34
CA MET A 1 -25.77 30.78 -17.82
C MET A 1 -24.64 31.33 -18.67
N LEU A 2 -23.74 32.15 -18.10
CA LEU A 2 -22.66 32.78 -18.87
C LEU A 2 -21.58 31.75 -19.22
N LEU A 3 -21.22 31.65 -20.51
CA LEU A 3 -20.17 30.78 -21.08
C LEU A 3 -18.83 30.85 -20.33
N ILE A 4 -18.59 31.94 -19.61
CA ILE A 4 -17.38 32.27 -18.84
C ILE A 4 -17.10 31.27 -17.69
N GLN A 5 -18.11 30.52 -17.23
CA GLN A 5 -17.94 29.54 -16.16
C GLN A 5 -17.52 28.14 -16.63
N LEU A 6 -17.45 27.90 -17.94
CA LEU A 6 -17.01 26.60 -18.47
C LEU A 6 -15.48 26.48 -18.45
N PRO A 7 -14.90 25.27 -18.35
CA PRO A 7 -13.48 25.06 -18.56
C PRO A 7 -13.02 25.62 -19.90
N LEU A 8 -11.82 26.22 -19.95
CA LEU A 8 -11.32 26.94 -21.11
C LEU A 8 -11.28 26.06 -22.37
N GLU A 9 -11.01 24.77 -22.22
CA GLU A 9 -10.97 23.79 -23.30
C GLU A 9 -12.36 23.55 -23.89
N LEU A 10 -13.40 23.57 -23.04
CA LEU A 10 -14.80 23.50 -23.45
C LEU A 10 -15.20 24.80 -24.14
N GLN A 11 -14.73 25.95 -23.66
CA GLN A 11 -14.93 27.23 -24.33
C GLN A 11 -14.24 27.22 -25.71
N LEU A 12 -13.02 26.71 -25.81
CA LEU A 12 -12.26 26.61 -27.06
C LEU A 12 -12.87 25.61 -28.03
N LEU A 13 -13.30 24.43 -27.57
CA LEU A 13 -14.04 23.45 -28.37
C LEU A 13 -15.37 24.01 -28.87
N ILE A 14 -16.11 24.72 -28.01
CA ILE A 14 -17.36 25.40 -28.39
C ILE A 14 -17.07 26.48 -29.43
N LEU A 15 -16.02 27.29 -29.25
CA LEU A 15 -15.61 28.33 -30.19
C LEU A 15 -15.13 27.75 -31.52
N GLU A 16 -14.38 26.65 -31.49
CA GLU A 16 -13.90 25.94 -32.68
C GLU A 16 -15.06 25.30 -33.45
N HIS A 17 -16.04 24.70 -32.76
CA HIS A 17 -17.26 24.16 -33.38
C HIS A 17 -18.16 25.25 -33.95
N ILE A 18 -18.28 26.40 -33.27
CA ILE A 18 -19.04 27.56 -33.77
C ILE A 18 -18.37 28.16 -35.02
N LYS A 19 -17.03 28.12 -35.10
CA LYS A 19 -16.23 28.71 -36.18
C LYS A 19 -16.22 27.90 -37.48
N ILE A 20 -16.52 26.60 -37.44
CA ILE A 20 -16.44 25.68 -38.60
C ILE A 20 -17.78 25.56 -39.39
N GLU A 21 -18.77 26.42 -39.12
CA GLU A 21 -20.05 26.51 -39.84
C GLU A 21 -21.02 25.32 -39.65
N ASN A 22 -21.91 25.42 -38.66
CA ASN A 22 -23.37 25.38 -38.89
C ASN A 22 -24.11 25.63 -37.57
N HIS A 23 -24.88 26.70 -37.53
CA HIS A 23 -25.52 27.25 -36.33
C HIS A 23 -26.63 26.39 -35.67
N LEU A 24 -26.80 25.12 -36.00
CA LEU A 24 -27.99 24.37 -35.56
C LEU A 24 -27.76 22.89 -35.22
N ASN A 25 -26.52 22.37 -35.23
CA ASN A 25 -26.27 21.03 -34.70
C ASN A 25 -25.45 21.09 -33.42
N LEU A 26 -26.13 21.43 -32.32
CA LEU A 26 -25.57 21.39 -30.97
C LEU A 26 -25.53 19.96 -30.41
N ALA A 27 -25.93 18.92 -31.17
CA ALA A 27 -25.95 17.55 -30.67
C ALA A 27 -24.56 17.02 -30.26
N PRO A 28 -23.44 17.31 -30.96
CA PRO A 28 -22.11 16.88 -30.54
C PRO A 28 -21.65 17.59 -29.25
N ILE A 29 -21.98 18.87 -29.10
CA ILE A 29 -21.71 19.64 -27.87
C ILE A 29 -22.61 19.13 -26.75
N SER A 30 -23.88 18.84 -27.01
CA SER A 30 -24.83 18.27 -26.05
C SER A 30 -24.41 16.87 -25.62
N GLN A 31 -23.93 16.02 -26.53
CA GLN A 31 -23.39 14.69 -26.21
C GLN A 31 -22.09 14.82 -25.42
N THR A 32 -21.18 15.72 -25.79
CA THR A 32 -19.96 15.97 -25.02
C THR A 32 -20.28 16.52 -23.64
N CYS A 33 -21.22 17.46 -23.52
CA CYS A 33 -21.70 18.00 -22.25
C CYS A 33 -22.50 16.97 -21.45
N LYS A 34 -23.25 16.05 -22.07
CA LYS A 34 -23.93 14.93 -21.41
C LYS A 34 -22.94 13.87 -20.96
N HIS A 35 -21.88 13.64 -21.73
CA HIS A 35 -20.82 12.69 -21.38
C HIS A 35 -19.94 13.26 -20.27
N PHE A 36 -19.59 14.55 -20.33
CA PHE A 36 -18.99 15.28 -19.23
C PHE A 36 -19.94 15.36 -18.05
N SER A 37 -21.22 15.68 -18.25
CA SER A 37 -22.21 15.67 -17.18
C SER A 37 -22.34 14.29 -16.57
N SER A 38 -22.27 13.21 -17.35
CA SER A 38 -22.28 11.81 -16.90
C SER A 38 -21.05 11.49 -16.06
N LEU A 39 -19.86 11.88 -16.53
CA LEU A 39 -18.58 11.81 -15.80
C LEU A 39 -18.59 12.70 -14.55
N VAL A 40 -19.36 13.79 -14.57
CA VAL A 40 -19.56 14.75 -13.48
C VAL A 40 -20.64 14.26 -12.51
N THR A 41 -21.65 13.52 -12.94
CA THR A 41 -22.66 12.90 -12.08
C THR A 41 -22.15 11.59 -11.46
N ASP A 42 -21.19 10.92 -12.11
CA ASP A 42 -20.35 9.87 -11.50
C ASP A 42 -19.41 10.43 -10.42
N ARG A 43 -19.29 11.77 -10.25
CA ARG A 43 -18.39 12.39 -9.24
C ARG A 43 -18.74 12.08 -7.79
N TYR A 44 -19.92 11.56 -7.50
CA TYR A 44 -20.42 11.46 -6.11
C TYR A 44 -20.82 10.05 -5.68
N ASN A 45 -20.54 9.05 -6.52
CA ASN A 45 -20.64 7.63 -6.17
C ASN A 45 -19.40 6.88 -6.70
N TRP A 46 -18.21 7.27 -6.24
CA TRP A 46 -17.04 6.37 -6.28
C TRP A 46 -17.19 5.25 -5.25
N ALA A 47 -18.39 4.67 -5.17
CA ALA A 47 -18.93 3.95 -4.04
C ALA A 47 -18.19 2.63 -3.76
N GLN A 48 -17.22 2.25 -4.59
CA GLN A 48 -16.56 0.95 -4.48
C GLN A 48 -15.06 1.02 -4.71
N THR A 49 -14.56 1.57 -5.81
CA THR A 49 -13.12 1.50 -6.11
C THR A 49 -12.62 2.66 -6.95
N VAL A 50 -11.50 3.26 -6.55
CA VAL A 50 -10.75 4.27 -7.31
C VAL A 50 -9.47 3.65 -7.80
N THR A 51 -9.25 3.68 -9.11
CA THR A 51 -8.04 3.12 -9.73
C THR A 51 -7.27 4.23 -10.45
N ILE A 52 -6.01 4.45 -10.05
CA ILE A 52 -5.11 5.43 -10.66
C ILE A 52 -3.91 4.68 -11.25
N ILE A 53 -3.94 4.44 -12.55
CA ILE A 53 -2.85 3.81 -13.28
C ILE A 53 -2.16 4.87 -14.11
N GLN A 54 -0.88 5.10 -13.83
CA GLN A 54 -0.07 5.97 -14.67
C GLN A 54 0.33 5.22 -15.95
N SER A 55 -0.02 5.78 -17.12
CA SER A 55 0.53 5.31 -18.39
C SER A 55 2.00 5.74 -18.53
N ASN A 56 2.82 4.88 -19.13
CA ASN A 56 4.23 5.18 -19.45
C ASN A 56 4.39 6.23 -20.56
N SER A 57 3.28 6.71 -21.16
CA SER A 57 3.30 7.76 -22.17
C SER A 57 3.70 9.08 -21.51
N THR A 58 4.83 9.64 -21.94
CA THR A 58 5.42 10.92 -21.54
C THR A 58 4.57 12.15 -21.86
N THR A 59 3.38 11.98 -22.45
CA THR A 59 2.45 13.05 -22.76
C THR A 59 1.70 13.50 -21.51
N LEU A 60 2.24 14.57 -20.90
CA LEU A 60 1.62 15.54 -19.99
C LEU A 60 0.59 14.99 -18.97
N SER A 61 0.93 15.14 -17.69
CA SER A 61 0.11 14.95 -16.48
C SER A 61 -1.16 15.82 -16.37
N LEU A 62 -1.62 16.39 -17.48
CA LEU A 62 -2.80 17.26 -17.58
C LEU A 62 -4.07 16.59 -17.00
N PRO A 63 -4.43 15.33 -17.35
CA PRO A 63 -5.61 14.67 -16.78
C PRO A 63 -5.59 14.59 -15.24
N SER A 64 -4.40 14.35 -14.69
CA SER A 64 -4.14 14.28 -13.25
C SER A 64 -4.33 15.63 -12.57
N LEU A 65 -3.88 16.72 -13.21
CA LEU A 65 -4.06 18.09 -12.72
C LEU A 65 -5.55 18.50 -12.69
N TYR A 66 -6.34 18.10 -13.68
CA TYR A 66 -7.79 18.39 -13.67
C TYR A 66 -8.51 17.68 -12.52
N LEU A 67 -8.22 16.40 -12.31
CA LEU A 67 -8.81 15.64 -11.22
C LEU A 67 -8.38 16.21 -9.86
N TYR A 68 -7.09 16.54 -9.70
CA TYR A 68 -6.58 17.21 -8.51
C TYR A 68 -7.28 18.54 -8.25
N ASN A 69 -7.44 19.38 -9.28
CA ASN A 69 -8.12 20.67 -9.16
C ASN A 69 -9.61 20.51 -8.85
N ALA A 70 -10.28 19.52 -9.44
CA ALA A 70 -11.67 19.19 -9.13
C ALA A 70 -11.84 18.73 -7.69
N LEU A 71 -10.89 17.93 -7.18
CA LEU A 71 -10.83 17.56 -5.77
C LEU A 71 -10.60 18.79 -4.89
N GLN A 72 -9.65 19.67 -5.20
CA GLN A 72 -9.34 20.84 -4.37
C GLN A 72 -10.47 21.87 -4.29
N LYS A 73 -11.10 22.21 -5.43
CA LYS A 73 -12.13 23.27 -5.48
C LYS A 73 -13.44 22.91 -4.77
N ASN A 74 -13.68 21.63 -4.48
CA ASN A 74 -14.90 21.15 -3.85
C ASN A 74 -14.77 21.05 -2.32
N THR A 75 -14.62 22.18 -1.62
CA THR A 75 -14.27 22.23 -0.19
C THR A 75 -15.27 21.54 0.76
N ASN A 76 -16.55 21.44 0.38
CA ASN A 76 -17.62 20.94 1.26
C ASN A 76 -18.06 19.50 0.99
N ASN A 77 -17.42 18.80 0.06
CA ASN A 77 -17.88 17.49 -0.39
C ASN A 77 -16.94 16.37 0.07
N HIS A 78 -17.49 15.44 0.84
CA HIS A 78 -16.83 14.22 1.27
C HIS A 78 -16.87 13.16 0.16
N LEU A 79 -15.79 12.39 0.03
CA LEU A 79 -15.74 11.21 -0.82
C LEU A 79 -16.13 9.97 -0.01
N ILE A 80 -16.93 9.10 -0.63
CA ILE A 80 -17.24 7.77 -0.13
C ILE A 80 -16.53 6.80 -1.07
N THR A 81 -15.46 6.15 -0.59
CA THR A 81 -14.68 5.20 -1.38
C THR A 81 -14.27 4.02 -0.51
N ASN A 82 -14.59 2.80 -0.93
CA ASN A 82 -14.23 1.60 -0.16
C ASN A 82 -12.82 1.10 -0.50
N LYS A 83 -12.30 1.40 -1.69
CA LYS A 83 -11.02 0.89 -2.18
C LYS A 83 -10.25 1.91 -3.00
N ILE A 84 -8.97 2.05 -2.74
CA ILE A 84 -8.03 2.80 -3.58
C ILE A 84 -6.99 1.82 -4.11
N GLN A 85 -6.82 1.82 -5.43
CA GLN A 85 -5.74 1.12 -6.13
C GLN A 85 -4.96 2.13 -6.95
N ALA A 86 -3.65 2.17 -6.81
CA ALA A 86 -2.85 3.11 -7.58
C ALA A 86 -1.45 2.56 -7.89
N SER A 87 -0.95 2.89 -9.08
CA SER A 87 0.44 2.66 -9.48
C SER A 87 0.98 3.96 -10.06
N VAL A 88 1.81 4.65 -9.29
CA VAL A 88 2.25 6.02 -9.56
C VAL A 88 3.75 6.16 -9.38
N ASN A 89 4.40 6.88 -10.27
CA ASN A 89 5.84 7.15 -10.20
C ASN A 89 6.19 8.64 -10.09
N ASN A 90 5.18 9.53 -10.16
CA ASN A 90 5.34 10.98 -10.19
C ASN A 90 4.56 11.69 -9.06
N GLU A 91 4.99 12.91 -8.74
CA GLU A 91 4.40 13.77 -7.70
C GLU A 91 2.94 14.19 -7.99
N PRO A 92 2.54 14.53 -9.24
CA PRO A 92 1.15 14.91 -9.51
C PRO A 92 0.14 13.81 -9.22
N ASN A 93 0.43 12.55 -9.61
CA ASN A 93 -0.48 11.44 -9.35
C ASN A 93 -0.50 11.07 -7.87
N LEU A 94 0.63 11.19 -7.17
CA LEU A 94 0.66 11.05 -5.71
C LEU A 94 -0.25 12.09 -5.05
N SER A 95 -0.19 13.36 -5.48
CA SER A 95 -1.01 14.44 -4.91
C SER A 95 -2.51 14.18 -5.00
N ILE A 96 -2.96 13.49 -6.05
CA ILE A 96 -4.35 13.01 -6.17
C ILE A 96 -4.67 11.99 -5.08
N ILE A 97 -3.83 10.97 -4.91
CA ILE A 97 -4.04 9.92 -3.90
C ILE A 97 -4.15 10.58 -2.52
N LEU A 98 -3.24 11.49 -2.20
CA LEU A 98 -3.26 12.21 -0.92
C LEU A 98 -4.55 13.04 -0.78
N ALA A 99 -5.00 13.70 -1.85
CA ALA A 99 -6.26 14.46 -1.83
C ALA A 99 -7.49 13.57 -1.63
N ILE A 100 -7.52 12.37 -2.21
CA ILE A 100 -8.61 11.41 -2.01
C ILE A 100 -8.65 10.94 -0.55
N LEU A 101 -7.49 10.58 0.02
CA LEU A 101 -7.39 10.16 1.43
C LEU A 101 -7.84 11.26 2.38
N LYS A 102 -7.45 12.52 2.11
CA LYS A 102 -7.85 13.70 2.89
C LYS A 102 -9.35 13.97 2.87
N LYS A 103 -10.05 13.55 1.83
CA LYS A 103 -11.47 13.85 1.60
C LYS A 103 -12.41 12.70 1.95
N GLN A 104 -11.91 11.58 2.46
CA GLN A 104 -12.77 10.49 2.90
C GLN A 104 -13.74 10.92 3.99
N GLN A 105 -14.97 10.42 3.92
CA GLN A 105 -15.96 10.59 4.98
C GLN A 105 -15.54 9.78 6.22
N LYS A 106 -15.56 10.40 7.41
CA LYS A 106 -15.11 9.79 8.66
C LYS A 106 -15.88 8.51 9.05
N ASP A 107 -17.15 8.41 8.66
CA ASP A 107 -18.02 7.29 9.09
C ASP A 107 -17.89 6.06 8.17
N ASN A 108 -17.43 6.24 6.92
CA ASN A 108 -17.24 5.19 5.93
C ASN A 108 -15.81 5.25 5.38
N THR A 109 -14.85 4.92 6.23
CA THR A 109 -13.43 4.90 5.86
C THR A 109 -13.12 3.81 4.84
N ILE A 110 -12.05 4.02 4.07
CA ILE A 110 -11.58 3.07 3.05
C ILE A 110 -11.24 1.74 3.72
N GLN A 111 -11.64 0.65 3.08
CA GLN A 111 -11.35 -0.72 3.54
C GLN A 111 -10.07 -1.25 2.89
N ASP A 112 -9.81 -0.92 1.63
CA ASP A 112 -8.70 -1.48 0.86
C ASP A 112 -7.81 -0.38 0.27
N ILE A 113 -6.54 -0.33 0.66
CA ILE A 113 -5.54 0.59 0.10
C ILE A 113 -4.43 -0.22 -0.55
N ASN A 114 -4.32 -0.13 -1.88
CA ASN A 114 -3.26 -0.78 -2.66
C ASN A 114 -2.50 0.25 -3.48
N ILE A 115 -1.34 0.70 -3.00
CA ILE A 115 -0.59 1.77 -3.66
C ILE A 115 0.83 1.28 -3.97
N PHE A 116 1.18 1.30 -5.25
CA PHE A 116 2.52 1.07 -5.76
C PHE A 116 3.16 2.43 -6.05
N LEU A 117 4.20 2.78 -5.28
CA LEU A 117 4.93 4.03 -5.44
C LEU A 117 6.41 3.90 -5.06
N PRO A 118 7.31 4.69 -5.67
CA PRO A 118 8.71 4.73 -5.29
C PRO A 118 8.91 4.99 -3.79
N ASN A 119 9.88 4.30 -3.17
CA ASN A 119 10.19 4.35 -1.74
C ASN A 119 10.37 5.79 -1.22
N LYS A 120 10.99 6.66 -2.03
CA LYS A 120 11.19 8.09 -1.73
C LYS A 120 9.90 8.87 -1.46
N HIS A 121 8.74 8.38 -1.88
CA HIS A 121 7.45 9.06 -1.70
C HIS A 121 6.56 8.43 -0.61
N GLN A 122 6.91 7.25 -0.08
CA GLN A 122 6.08 6.51 0.88
C GLN A 122 5.85 7.29 2.19
N TYR A 123 6.82 8.11 2.61
CA TYR A 123 6.68 8.96 3.80
C TYR A 123 5.49 9.94 3.70
N LYS A 124 5.20 10.48 2.52
CA LYS A 124 4.06 11.41 2.31
C LYS A 124 2.72 10.71 2.49
N LEU A 125 2.67 9.44 2.08
CA LEU A 125 1.50 8.60 2.24
C LEU A 125 1.28 8.27 3.72
N TYR A 126 2.31 7.84 4.44
CA TYR A 126 2.21 7.60 5.89
C TYR A 126 1.82 8.86 6.66
N GLN A 127 2.43 10.00 6.36
CA GLN A 127 2.02 11.30 6.93
C GLN A 127 0.53 11.57 6.69
N THR A 128 0.04 11.35 5.48
CA THR A 128 -1.37 11.58 5.18
C THR A 128 -2.28 10.61 5.93
N LEU A 129 -1.92 9.33 6.01
CA LEU A 129 -2.70 8.32 6.74
C LEU A 129 -2.70 8.56 8.26
N ILE A 130 -1.64 9.16 8.83
CA ILE A 130 -1.63 9.57 10.24
C ILE A 130 -2.64 10.68 10.50
N HIS A 131 -2.70 11.70 9.62
CA HIS A 131 -3.60 12.84 9.79
C HIS A 131 -5.06 12.52 9.41
N TYR A 132 -5.25 11.55 8.50
CA TYR A 132 -6.54 11.12 7.97
C TYR A 132 -6.65 9.59 8.10
N PRO A 133 -6.72 9.08 9.34
CA PRO A 133 -6.69 7.65 9.59
C PRO A 133 -7.94 6.95 9.06
N GLN A 134 -7.74 5.71 8.62
CA GLN A 134 -8.81 4.82 8.21
C GLN A 134 -9.03 3.82 9.35
N THR A 135 -10.27 3.63 9.76
CA THR A 135 -10.65 2.85 10.96
C THR A 135 -11.13 1.44 10.63
N ASN A 136 -11.44 1.15 9.36
CA ASN A 136 -11.98 -0.12 8.90
C ASN A 136 -11.13 -0.78 7.80
N LEU A 137 -9.80 -0.57 7.82
CA LEU A 137 -8.91 -1.17 6.81
C LEU A 137 -8.88 -2.70 6.93
N ARG A 138 -9.32 -3.37 5.87
CA ARG A 138 -9.16 -4.80 5.66
C ARG A 138 -7.84 -5.14 4.99
N GLN A 139 -7.40 -4.31 4.04
CA GLN A 139 -6.16 -4.51 3.30
C GLN A 139 -5.35 -3.22 3.21
N LEU A 140 -4.07 -3.32 3.54
CA LEU A 140 -3.11 -2.25 3.31
C LEU A 140 -1.89 -2.81 2.59
N ILE A 141 -1.67 -2.32 1.37
CA ILE A 141 -0.56 -2.69 0.49
C ILE A 141 0.13 -1.40 0.06
N ILE A 142 1.39 -1.21 0.47
CA ILE A 142 2.23 -0.09 0.05
C ILE A 142 3.57 -0.65 -0.38
N ARG A 143 3.86 -0.58 -1.68
CA ARG A 143 5.04 -1.22 -2.27
C ARG A 143 5.75 -0.31 -3.24
N ASP A 144 7.04 -0.51 -3.41
CA ASP A 144 7.79 0.06 -4.52
C ASP A 144 7.84 -0.98 -5.66
N PRO A 145 7.25 -0.70 -6.83
CA PRO A 145 7.25 -1.65 -7.94
C PRO A 145 8.66 -1.92 -8.50
N THR A 146 9.64 -1.09 -8.17
CA THR A 146 11.01 -1.19 -8.67
C THR A 146 12.01 -1.71 -7.62
N ASP A 147 11.69 -1.59 -6.33
CA ASP A 147 12.58 -2.00 -5.24
C ASP A 147 11.82 -2.41 -3.97
N ASP A 148 11.38 -3.66 -3.95
CA ASP A 148 10.80 -4.30 -2.75
C ASP A 148 11.87 -4.71 -1.70
N GLY A 149 13.16 -4.55 -2.01
CA GLY A 149 14.28 -4.90 -1.12
C GLY A 149 14.66 -3.78 -0.15
N TYR A 150 14.15 -2.57 -0.36
CA TYR A 150 14.44 -1.41 0.48
C TYR A 150 13.79 -1.51 1.87
N ILE A 151 14.60 -1.38 2.92
CA ILE A 151 14.15 -1.34 4.31
C ILE A 151 14.19 0.10 4.82
N MET A 152 13.06 0.61 5.33
CA MET A 152 13.02 1.94 5.94
C MET A 152 13.80 2.00 7.23
N ALA A 153 14.42 3.16 7.49
CA ALA A 153 15.20 3.43 8.69
C ALA A 153 16.47 2.57 8.90
N ALA A 154 17.01 1.92 7.85
CA ALA A 154 18.24 1.10 7.94
C ALA A 154 19.58 1.87 8.08
N THR A 155 19.66 3.20 7.82
CA THR A 155 20.96 3.91 7.70
C THR A 155 21.16 5.11 8.65
N SER A 156 22.12 5.03 9.58
CA SER A 156 22.46 5.94 10.72
C SER A 156 22.52 7.47 10.46
N SER A 157 21.39 8.16 10.32
CA SER A 157 21.32 9.62 10.08
C SER A 157 20.17 10.32 10.82
N ALA A 158 20.23 11.64 11.01
CA ALA A 158 19.17 12.44 11.66
C ALA A 158 17.79 12.36 10.95
N SER A 159 17.79 12.07 9.64
CA SER A 159 16.58 11.77 8.87
C SER A 159 15.92 10.45 9.28
N GLN A 160 16.65 9.50 9.85
CA GLN A 160 16.05 8.28 10.42
C GLN A 160 15.21 8.55 11.63
N TYR A 161 15.64 9.43 12.54
CA TYR A 161 14.87 9.66 13.77
C TYR A 161 13.47 10.18 13.45
N HIS A 162 13.38 11.10 12.49
CA HIS A 162 12.11 11.59 11.97
C HIS A 162 11.30 10.49 11.29
N MET A 163 11.94 9.64 10.49
CA MET A 163 11.27 8.50 9.87
C MET A 163 10.76 7.50 10.92
N LEU A 164 11.55 7.21 11.96
CA LEU A 164 11.18 6.30 13.04
C LEU A 164 9.96 6.81 13.78
N LEU A 165 9.96 8.10 14.17
CA LEU A 165 8.80 8.74 14.79
C LEU A 165 7.57 8.68 13.88
N LEU A 166 7.76 8.94 12.58
CA LEU A 166 6.67 8.84 11.61
C LEU A 166 6.08 7.42 11.57
N LEU A 167 6.92 6.39 11.52
CA LEU A 167 6.46 4.99 11.47
C LEU A 167 5.78 4.56 12.77
N GLN A 168 6.26 5.03 13.92
CA GLN A 168 5.61 4.81 15.22
C GLN A 168 4.23 5.49 15.30
N GLN A 169 4.13 6.74 14.82
CA GLN A 169 2.86 7.46 14.72
C GLN A 169 1.91 6.80 13.72
N PHE A 170 2.43 6.26 12.61
CA PHE A 170 1.65 5.51 11.65
C PHE A 170 1.08 4.22 12.26
N LEU A 171 1.89 3.51 13.03
CA LEU A 171 1.45 2.31 13.75
C LEU A 171 0.29 2.63 14.71
N SER A 172 0.47 3.64 15.57
CA SER A 172 -0.54 3.99 16.58
C SER A 172 -1.77 4.69 15.99
N GLY A 173 -1.57 5.61 15.06
CA GLY A 173 -2.63 6.45 14.50
C GLY A 173 -3.39 5.82 13.34
N THR A 174 -2.82 4.83 12.63
CA THR A 174 -3.47 4.20 11.47
C THR A 174 -3.66 2.69 11.64
N LEU A 175 -2.59 1.93 11.91
CA LEU A 175 -2.68 0.47 11.90
C LEU A 175 -3.50 -0.06 13.09
N PHE A 176 -3.28 0.45 14.30
CA PHE A 176 -4.03 0.01 15.47
C PHE A 176 -5.52 0.39 15.45
N GLU A 177 -5.88 1.47 14.77
CA GLU A 177 -7.28 1.85 14.57
C GLU A 177 -8.04 0.80 13.74
N SER A 178 -7.36 0.10 12.83
CA SER A 178 -7.94 -0.95 11.99
C SER A 178 -7.58 -2.37 12.43
N GLN A 179 -7.02 -2.57 13.64
CA GLN A 179 -6.44 -3.86 14.03
C GLN A 179 -7.42 -5.05 13.98
N LEU A 180 -8.71 -4.81 14.27
CA LEU A 180 -9.73 -5.86 14.34
C LEU A 180 -10.30 -6.23 12.97
N THR A 181 -10.16 -5.36 11.97
CA THR A 181 -10.73 -5.53 10.63
C THR A 181 -9.67 -5.96 9.61
N MET A 182 -8.39 -5.75 9.94
CA MET A 182 -7.27 -6.02 9.05
C MET A 182 -7.07 -7.51 8.82
N THR A 183 -7.03 -7.90 7.54
CA THR A 183 -6.83 -9.29 7.10
C THR A 183 -5.53 -9.47 6.34
N ARG A 184 -5.01 -8.39 5.74
CA ARG A 184 -3.79 -8.38 4.94
C ARG A 184 -2.98 -7.11 5.18
N LEU A 185 -1.72 -7.29 5.57
CA LEU A 185 -0.74 -6.21 5.71
C LEU A 185 0.46 -6.50 4.80
N ASP A 186 0.69 -5.66 3.79
CA ASP A 186 1.73 -5.85 2.77
C ASP A 186 2.58 -4.58 2.68
N LEU A 187 3.56 -4.49 3.57
CA LEU A 187 4.45 -3.34 3.77
C LEU A 187 5.92 -3.82 3.75
N PRO A 188 6.46 -4.27 2.60
CA PRO A 188 7.81 -4.84 2.49
C PRO A 188 8.93 -3.97 3.08
N SER A 189 8.76 -2.64 3.08
CA SER A 189 9.76 -1.70 3.57
C SER A 189 9.62 -1.36 5.06
N PHE A 190 8.52 -1.75 5.71
CA PHE A 190 8.22 -1.38 7.09
C PHE A 190 8.99 -2.25 8.09
N PRO A 191 9.74 -1.68 9.06
CA PRO A 191 10.55 -2.48 9.97
C PRO A 191 9.73 -3.27 11.01
N SER A 192 9.99 -4.58 11.11
CA SER A 192 9.27 -5.48 12.02
C SER A 192 9.39 -5.09 13.49
N TYR A 193 10.56 -4.63 13.95
CA TYR A 193 10.75 -4.29 15.38
C TYR A 193 9.79 -3.17 15.84
N ILE A 194 9.39 -2.26 14.95
CA ILE A 194 8.44 -1.18 15.27
C ILE A 194 7.06 -1.79 15.55
N LEU A 195 6.64 -2.73 14.70
CA LEU A 195 5.37 -3.43 14.84
C LEU A 195 5.33 -4.22 16.15
N LEU A 196 6.40 -4.96 16.46
CA LEU A 196 6.51 -5.81 17.65
C LEU A 196 6.73 -5.04 18.96
N ALA A 197 7.08 -3.74 18.91
CA ALA A 197 7.37 -2.94 20.09
C ALA A 197 6.14 -2.74 21.00
N SER A 198 4.93 -2.79 20.43
CA SER A 198 3.69 -2.70 21.19
C SER A 198 3.37 -4.03 21.87
N GLN A 199 3.08 -3.99 23.17
CA GLN A 199 2.74 -5.19 23.96
C GLN A 199 1.23 -5.47 24.05
N ILE A 200 0.38 -4.50 23.70
CA ILE A 200 -1.05 -4.51 24.06
C ILE A 200 -1.96 -4.79 22.86
N LYS A 201 -1.45 -4.58 21.64
CA LYS A 201 -2.27 -4.58 20.41
C LYS A 201 -1.91 -5.78 19.55
N GLU A 202 -2.93 -6.43 19.02
CA GLU A 202 -2.86 -7.66 18.21
C GLU A 202 -3.71 -7.48 16.95
N PHE A 203 -3.34 -8.22 15.91
CA PHE A 203 -4.02 -8.26 14.62
C PHE A 203 -4.62 -9.66 14.40
N PRO A 204 -5.75 -9.98 15.06
CA PRO A 204 -6.24 -11.35 15.19
C PRO A 204 -6.69 -11.96 13.86
N GLN A 205 -7.01 -11.16 12.85
CA GLN A 205 -7.54 -11.61 11.55
C GLN A 205 -6.50 -11.56 10.42
N VAL A 206 -5.29 -11.05 10.67
CA VAL A 206 -4.27 -10.93 9.64
C VAL A 206 -3.74 -12.31 9.27
N SER A 207 -4.05 -12.73 8.04
CA SER A 207 -3.66 -14.03 7.48
C SER A 207 -2.47 -13.92 6.50
N TYR A 208 -2.21 -12.71 5.99
CA TYR A 208 -1.07 -12.40 5.13
C TYR A 208 -0.29 -11.21 5.72
N LEU A 209 1.00 -11.40 5.93
CA LEU A 209 1.93 -10.37 6.37
C LEU A 209 3.14 -10.31 5.43
N HIS A 210 3.42 -9.16 4.82
CA HIS A 210 4.71 -8.85 4.20
C HIS A 210 5.34 -7.68 4.94
N ILE A 211 6.53 -7.88 5.50
CA ILE A 211 7.23 -6.87 6.29
C ILE A 211 8.75 -6.98 6.17
N ALA A 212 9.48 -5.90 6.47
CA ALA A 212 10.94 -5.95 6.58
C ALA A 212 11.37 -6.58 7.91
N LEU A 213 12.15 -7.66 7.86
CA LEU A 213 12.71 -8.29 9.04
C LEU A 213 13.93 -7.50 9.51
N VAL A 214 13.74 -6.73 10.57
CA VAL A 214 14.78 -5.94 11.23
C VAL A 214 14.71 -6.19 12.72
N GLY A 215 15.86 -6.41 13.35
CA GLY A 215 15.93 -6.61 14.79
C GLY A 215 17.30 -7.07 15.27
N ASN A 216 17.46 -7.09 16.59
CA ASN A 216 18.64 -7.62 17.22
C ASN A 216 18.58 -9.16 17.21
N SER A 217 19.64 -9.77 16.70
CA SER A 217 19.85 -11.20 16.72
C SER A 217 19.70 -11.76 18.14
N HIS A 218 20.28 -11.17 19.17
CA HIS A 218 20.38 -11.81 20.50
C HIS A 218 19.06 -12.20 21.23
N GLN A 219 17.87 -11.84 20.73
CA GLN A 219 16.56 -12.18 21.35
C GLN A 219 15.59 -12.97 20.45
N TYR A 220 16.10 -13.69 19.43
CA TYR A 220 15.28 -14.29 18.37
C TYR A 220 14.00 -15.03 18.82
N ARG A 221 14.11 -15.92 19.83
CA ARG A 221 12.97 -16.73 20.31
C ARG A 221 11.84 -15.89 20.88
N LYS A 222 12.17 -14.78 21.56
CA LYS A 222 11.16 -13.86 22.09
C LYS A 222 10.46 -13.12 20.95
N SER A 223 11.21 -12.73 19.92
CA SER A 223 10.66 -12.04 18.75
C SER A 223 9.64 -12.89 17.99
N TRP A 224 9.91 -14.17 17.73
CA TRP A 224 8.97 -15.02 16.99
C TRP A 224 7.72 -15.39 17.77
N ARG A 225 7.84 -15.63 19.08
CA ARG A 225 6.67 -15.77 19.95
C ARG A 225 5.82 -14.51 19.95
N ARG A 226 6.45 -13.34 19.98
CA ARG A 226 5.75 -12.06 19.87
C ARG A 226 5.03 -11.91 18.54
N PHE A 227 5.64 -12.32 17.42
CA PHE A 227 4.94 -12.35 16.13
C PHE A 227 3.72 -13.27 16.18
N LYS A 228 3.85 -14.47 16.77
CA LYS A 228 2.73 -15.43 16.90
C LYS A 228 1.58 -14.88 17.74
N GLU A 229 1.89 -14.22 18.85
CA GLU A 229 0.90 -13.51 19.68
C GLU A 229 0.24 -12.37 18.89
N MET A 230 1.03 -11.59 18.15
CA MET A 230 0.53 -10.43 17.43
C MET A 230 -0.31 -10.79 16.20
N PHE A 231 -0.03 -11.93 15.56
CA PHE A 231 -0.69 -12.40 14.34
C PHE A 231 -1.13 -13.87 14.48
N PRO A 232 -2.09 -14.19 15.36
CA PRO A 232 -2.43 -15.57 15.68
C PRO A 232 -3.02 -16.35 14.50
N ALA A 233 -3.68 -15.66 13.56
CA ALA A 233 -4.28 -16.26 12.35
C ALA A 233 -3.39 -16.20 11.10
N LEU A 234 -2.09 -15.91 11.26
CA LEU A 234 -1.17 -15.81 10.14
C LEU A 234 -1.12 -17.12 9.34
N VAL A 235 -1.07 -17.03 8.02
CA VAL A 235 -0.96 -18.19 7.13
C VAL A 235 0.23 -18.01 6.18
N GLU A 236 0.40 -16.80 5.67
CA GLU A 236 1.46 -16.44 4.74
C GLU A 236 2.32 -15.32 5.34
N LEU A 237 3.59 -15.65 5.59
CA LEU A 237 4.60 -14.70 6.05
C LEU A 237 5.59 -14.44 4.92
N ARG A 238 5.71 -13.18 4.52
CA ARG A 238 6.75 -12.71 3.60
C ARG A 238 7.68 -11.74 4.32
N LEU A 239 8.96 -11.96 4.18
CA LEU A 239 10.00 -11.19 4.87
C LEU A 239 10.91 -10.56 3.82
N THR A 240 10.99 -9.24 3.83
CA THR A 240 12.10 -8.53 3.18
C THR A 240 13.27 -8.52 4.15
N ILE A 241 14.44 -9.01 3.75
CA ILE A 241 15.58 -9.22 4.64
C ILE A 241 16.87 -8.69 4.03
N ASP A 242 17.71 -8.10 4.88
CA ASP A 242 19.11 -7.82 4.57
C ASP A 242 20.01 -8.91 5.14
N LYS A 243 21.20 -9.11 4.55
CA LYS A 243 22.14 -10.18 4.92
C LYS A 243 22.43 -10.22 6.43
N GLU A 244 22.47 -9.08 7.10
CA GLU A 244 22.71 -8.96 8.54
C GLU A 244 21.62 -9.58 9.41
N HIS A 245 20.38 -9.65 8.93
CA HIS A 245 19.24 -10.20 9.66
C HIS A 245 18.99 -11.67 9.34
N LEU A 246 19.80 -12.28 8.48
CA LEU A 246 19.68 -13.71 8.12
C LEU A 246 19.70 -14.66 9.35
N PRO A 247 20.54 -14.46 10.38
CA PRO A 247 20.49 -15.30 11.58
C PRO A 247 19.13 -15.26 12.28
N LEU A 248 18.44 -14.12 12.26
CA LEU A 248 17.10 -13.98 12.80
C LEU A 248 16.09 -14.81 11.99
N PHE A 249 16.17 -14.80 10.67
CA PHE A 249 15.37 -15.70 9.85
C PHE A 249 15.65 -17.17 10.14
N LYS A 250 16.91 -17.59 10.20
CA LYS A 250 17.27 -18.99 10.49
C LYS A 250 16.70 -19.49 11.82
N SER A 251 16.73 -18.64 12.85
CA SER A 251 16.16 -18.98 14.15
C SER A 251 14.64 -19.25 14.14
N LEU A 252 13.90 -18.78 13.13
CA LEU A 252 12.49 -19.13 12.93
C LEU A 252 12.38 -20.61 12.53
N LEU A 253 13.24 -21.04 11.62
CA LEU A 253 13.27 -22.40 11.10
C LEU A 253 13.74 -23.40 12.17
N ASP A 254 14.55 -22.95 13.12
CA ASP A 254 15.05 -23.78 14.21
C ASP A 254 14.02 -24.02 15.35
N ASP A 255 12.96 -23.21 15.46
CA ASP A 255 11.96 -23.32 16.54
C ASP A 255 10.68 -24.04 16.07
N ILE A 256 10.74 -25.37 16.12
CA ILE A 256 9.67 -26.28 15.69
C ILE A 256 8.33 -25.98 16.42
N ASN A 257 8.37 -25.49 17.67
CA ASN A 257 7.16 -25.23 18.47
C ASN A 257 6.30 -24.07 17.96
N LEU A 258 6.84 -23.26 17.05
CA LEU A 258 6.08 -22.19 16.43
C LEU A 258 5.08 -22.75 15.43
N PHE A 259 5.38 -23.87 14.77
CA PHE A 259 4.57 -24.47 13.71
C PHE A 259 3.39 -25.28 14.29
N PRO A 260 2.23 -25.36 13.60
CA PRO A 260 1.96 -25.02 12.18
C PRO A 260 1.52 -23.57 11.94
N TRP A 261 1.87 -22.63 12.83
CA TRP A 261 1.44 -21.23 12.76
C TRP A 261 1.60 -20.59 11.38
N ILE A 262 2.64 -20.92 10.60
CA ILE A 262 2.82 -20.41 9.24
C ILE A 262 2.78 -21.57 8.24
N LYS A 263 1.94 -21.44 7.20
CA LYS A 263 1.85 -22.42 6.11
C LYS A 263 2.75 -22.07 4.92
N ARG A 264 3.03 -20.79 4.71
CA ARG A 264 3.84 -20.30 3.58
C ARG A 264 4.82 -19.25 4.06
N LEU A 265 6.10 -19.48 3.77
CA LEU A 265 7.18 -18.57 4.10
C LEU A 265 7.87 -18.10 2.82
N THR A 266 7.93 -16.79 2.61
CA THR A 266 8.63 -16.19 1.48
C THR A 266 9.70 -15.24 1.97
N LEU A 267 10.91 -15.36 1.44
CA LEU A 267 12.03 -14.49 1.70
C LEU A 267 12.36 -13.69 0.44
N GLN A 268 12.39 -12.38 0.60
CA GLN A 268 12.79 -11.42 -0.41
C GLN A 268 13.99 -10.64 0.11
N SER A 269 14.96 -10.37 -0.75
CA SER A 269 16.14 -9.59 -0.40
C SER A 269 16.64 -8.87 -1.64
N LYS A 270 17.36 -7.77 -1.44
CA LYS A 270 18.03 -7.05 -2.52
C LYS A 270 19.09 -7.93 -3.20
N ASP A 271 19.81 -8.73 -2.42
CA ASP A 271 20.70 -9.76 -2.93
C ASP A 271 19.94 -11.07 -3.12
N CYS A 272 20.31 -11.87 -4.12
CA CYS A 272 19.66 -13.16 -4.35
C CYS A 272 19.78 -14.06 -3.11
N PRO A 273 18.68 -14.56 -2.51
CA PRO A 273 18.76 -15.41 -1.32
C PRO A 273 19.58 -16.69 -1.47
N LYS A 274 19.75 -17.15 -2.72
CA LYS A 274 20.59 -18.30 -3.04
C LYS A 274 22.07 -18.12 -2.67
N ASN A 275 22.50 -16.87 -2.52
CA ASN A 275 23.89 -16.54 -2.18
C ASN A 275 24.20 -16.80 -0.69
N PHE A 276 23.17 -16.97 0.16
CA PHE A 276 23.35 -17.03 1.61
C PHE A 276 22.50 -18.08 2.33
N LEU A 277 21.51 -18.67 1.66
CA LEU A 277 20.80 -19.87 2.12
C LEU A 277 21.18 -21.04 1.25
N SER A 278 21.29 -22.25 1.81
CA SER A 278 21.46 -23.45 1.00
C SER A 278 20.12 -24.12 0.72
N ARG A 279 19.97 -24.74 -0.45
CA ARG A 279 18.75 -25.48 -0.81
C ARG A 279 18.49 -26.64 0.16
N GLU A 280 19.55 -27.32 0.60
CA GLU A 280 19.46 -28.47 1.52
C GLU A 280 18.99 -28.05 2.92
N GLU A 281 19.51 -26.96 3.47
CA GLU A 281 19.07 -26.39 4.75
C GLU A 281 17.57 -26.08 4.74
N LEU A 282 17.09 -25.43 3.67
CA LEU A 282 15.68 -25.09 3.52
C LEU A 282 14.79 -26.32 3.29
N ARG A 283 15.28 -27.32 2.53
CA ARG A 283 14.57 -28.59 2.34
C ARG A 283 14.43 -29.34 3.67
N ASN A 284 15.51 -29.42 4.45
CA ASN A 284 15.49 -30.07 5.75
C ASN A 284 14.51 -29.37 6.69
N SER A 285 14.51 -28.04 6.70
CA SER A 285 13.54 -27.24 7.47
C SER A 285 12.10 -27.56 7.04
N LEU A 286 11.82 -27.59 5.73
CA LEU A 286 10.48 -27.89 5.23
C LEU A 286 9.97 -29.29 5.61
N LEU A 287 10.88 -30.27 5.71
CA LEU A 287 10.52 -31.64 6.12
C LEU A 287 10.32 -31.79 7.64
N GLN A 288 10.96 -30.94 8.44
CA GLN A 288 10.92 -31.00 9.90
C GLN A 288 9.78 -30.18 10.52
N LEU A 289 9.29 -29.16 9.80
CA LEU A 289 8.35 -28.18 10.34
C LEU A 289 6.91 -28.53 9.95
N ASP A 290 6.22 -29.22 10.86
CA ASP A 290 4.84 -29.67 10.64
C ASP A 290 3.89 -28.51 10.32
N GLY A 291 3.20 -28.62 9.18
CA GLY A 291 2.23 -27.64 8.69
C GLY A 291 2.80 -26.48 7.88
N LEU A 292 4.13 -26.40 7.71
CA LEU A 292 4.74 -25.53 6.70
C LEU A 292 4.71 -26.22 5.33
N ASN A 293 3.95 -25.67 4.40
CA ASN A 293 3.71 -26.30 3.10
C ASN A 293 4.64 -25.78 2.00
N ARG A 294 5.17 -24.56 2.14
CA ARG A 294 5.96 -23.91 1.09
C ARG A 294 6.98 -22.93 1.66
N ILE A 295 8.21 -23.02 1.17
CA ILE A 295 9.26 -22.02 1.40
C ILE A 295 9.71 -21.48 0.05
N THR A 296 9.65 -20.15 -0.12
CA THR A 296 10.20 -19.45 -1.28
C THR A 296 11.36 -18.55 -0.84
N ALA A 297 12.59 -18.87 -1.20
CA ALA A 297 13.77 -18.07 -0.85
C ALA A 297 14.81 -18.15 -1.99
N GLY A 298 14.47 -17.57 -3.14
CA GLY A 298 15.20 -17.75 -4.40
C GLY A 298 14.97 -19.12 -5.07
N TRP A 299 14.73 -20.16 -4.29
CA TRP A 299 14.09 -21.41 -4.74
C TRP A 299 12.62 -21.42 -4.34
N ASP A 300 11.80 -22.15 -5.09
CA ASP A 300 10.42 -22.42 -4.75
C ASP A 300 10.29 -23.89 -4.35
N MET A 301 10.09 -24.17 -3.07
CA MET A 301 10.01 -25.53 -2.53
C MET A 301 8.65 -25.75 -1.87
N ILE A 302 8.03 -26.87 -2.22
CA ILE A 302 6.69 -27.26 -1.78
C ILE A 302 6.81 -28.63 -1.10
N ALA A 303 6.25 -28.74 0.09
CA ALA A 303 6.09 -30.02 0.77
C ALA A 303 4.93 -30.76 0.10
N LEU A 304 5.19 -31.95 -0.43
CA LEU A 304 4.16 -32.85 -0.93
C LEU A 304 3.73 -33.71 0.25
N ASN A 305 2.72 -33.23 0.98
CA ASN A 305 2.10 -33.96 2.09
C ASN A 305 0.92 -34.80 1.56
#